data_AF-A0A829G6Q1-F1
#
_entry.id   AF-A0A829G6Q1-F1
#
_cell.length_a   1.000
_cell.length_b   1.000
_cell.length_c   1.000
_cell.angle_alpha   90.00
_cell.angle_beta   90.00
_cell.angle_gamma   90.00
#
_symmetry.space_group_name_H-M   'P 1'
#
loop_
_entity.id
_entity.type
_entity.pdbx_description
1 polymer ?
#
loop_
_entity_poly.entity_id
_entity_poly.type
_entity_poly.pdbx_seq_one_letter_code
_entity_poly.pdbx_strand_id
1 'polypeptide(L)'
;NMISDLEKQRKAAETAYEAARRQLADAQSVHDELAAAYKKFTTERDAQLQQAKDKANTLVDKAQTKADKIIKQLRQMQLTNPGTVKENQLIAAKTALKQLHQDEPLQKNRILRREREKQALHVGDEVKVASYDQTGTLLEQFDKKHWQVQLGILKMKVPTDELEKIKPSKQSAAQR
;
A
#
# COMPACT_ATOMS: atom_id res chain seq x y z
N ASN A 1 -7.31 44.06 -54.11
CA ASN A 1 -8.52 43.40 -53.55
C ASN A 1 -8.58 43.58 -52.04
N MET A 2 -8.87 44.79 -51.55
CA MET A 2 -8.85 45.12 -50.12
C MET A 2 -10.05 44.55 -49.34
N ILE A 3 -11.20 44.40 -50.01
CA ILE A 3 -12.45 43.89 -49.42
C ILE A 3 -12.34 42.39 -49.09
N SER A 4 -11.67 41.61 -49.96
CA SER A 4 -11.45 40.18 -49.72
C SER A 4 -10.55 39.91 -48.50
N ASP A 5 -9.56 40.77 -48.26
CA ASP A 5 -8.68 40.62 -47.10
C ASP A 5 -9.39 40.98 -45.79
N LEU A 6 -10.25 42.01 -45.80
CA LEU A 6 -11.09 42.37 -44.66
C LEU A 6 -12.09 41.25 -44.30
N GLU A 7 -12.70 40.61 -45.32
CA GLU A 7 -13.62 39.49 -45.10
C GLU A 7 -12.89 38.27 -44.54
N LYS A 8 -11.70 37.95 -45.06
CA LYS A 8 -10.84 36.89 -44.50
C LYS A 8 -10.43 37.17 -43.07
N GLN A 9 -10.04 38.41 -42.75
CA GLN A 9 -9.67 38.80 -41.38
C GLN A 9 -10.85 38.69 -40.43
N ARG A 10 -12.05 39.15 -40.85
CA ARG A 10 -13.28 39.01 -40.05
C ARG A 10 -13.58 37.54 -39.77
N LYS A 11 -13.55 36.70 -40.80
CA LYS A 11 -13.82 35.26 -40.66
C LYS A 11 -12.78 34.57 -39.76
N ALA A 12 -11.50 34.92 -39.90
CA ALA A 12 -10.43 34.42 -39.05
C ALA A 12 -10.62 34.82 -37.58
N ALA A 13 -10.96 36.10 -37.33
CA ALA A 13 -11.24 36.60 -35.99
C ALA A 13 -12.45 35.90 -35.35
N GLU A 14 -13.52 35.68 -36.11
CA GLU A 14 -14.71 34.96 -35.65
C GLU A 14 -14.39 33.50 -35.29
N THR A 15 -13.63 32.80 -36.14
CA THR A 15 -13.17 31.43 -35.81
C THR A 15 -12.25 31.39 -34.59
N ALA A 16 -11.35 32.37 -34.43
CA ALA A 16 -10.46 32.45 -33.28
C ALA A 16 -11.25 32.74 -31.99
N TYR A 17 -12.25 33.61 -32.06
CA TYR A 17 -13.12 33.92 -30.93
C TYR A 17 -13.91 32.69 -30.48
N GLU A 18 -14.52 31.95 -31.41
CA GLU A 18 -15.24 30.70 -31.09
C GLU A 18 -14.31 29.63 -30.51
N ALA A 19 -13.10 29.49 -31.06
CA ALA A 19 -12.10 28.56 -30.51
C ALA A 19 -11.67 28.94 -29.09
N ALA A 20 -11.40 30.22 -28.84
CA ALA A 20 -11.04 30.72 -27.51
C ALA A 20 -12.18 30.54 -26.51
N ARG A 21 -13.43 30.77 -26.93
CA ARG A 21 -14.61 30.57 -26.09
C ARG A 21 -14.79 29.11 -25.70
N ARG A 22 -14.60 28.18 -26.63
CA ARG A 22 -14.63 26.73 -26.35
C ARG A 22 -13.52 26.34 -25.37
N GLN A 23 -12.30 26.77 -25.62
CA GLN A 23 -11.16 26.49 -24.73
C GLN A 23 -11.38 27.04 -23.32
N LEU A 24 -11.98 28.22 -23.20
CA LEU A 24 -12.32 28.81 -21.90
C LEU A 24 -13.41 28.01 -21.17
N ALA A 25 -14.44 27.56 -21.89
CA ALA A 25 -15.48 26.69 -21.32
C ALA A 25 -14.91 25.35 -20.85
N ASP A 26 -14.05 24.73 -21.66
CA ASP A 26 -13.38 23.47 -21.31
C ASP A 26 -12.48 23.65 -20.08
N ALA A 27 -11.70 24.73 -20.03
CA ALA A 27 -10.84 25.05 -18.89
C ALA A 27 -11.66 25.29 -17.61
N GLN A 28 -12.81 25.95 -17.71
CA GLN A 28 -13.73 26.15 -16.58
C GLN A 28 -14.32 24.82 -16.11
N SER A 29 -14.77 23.95 -17.01
CA SER A 29 -15.28 22.62 -16.66
C SER A 29 -14.23 21.79 -15.91
N VAL A 30 -13.00 21.73 -16.44
CA VAL A 30 -11.90 20.99 -15.81
C VAL A 30 -11.54 21.58 -14.45
N HIS A 31 -11.52 22.91 -14.33
CA HIS A 31 -11.26 23.58 -13.05
C HIS A 31 -12.32 23.22 -12.01
N ASP A 32 -13.60 23.25 -12.37
CA ASP A 32 -14.71 22.98 -11.46
C ASP A 32 -14.76 21.50 -11.04
N GLU A 33 -14.49 20.59 -11.98
CA GLU A 33 -14.33 19.16 -11.70
C GLU A 33 -13.17 18.90 -10.72
N LEU A 34 -12.02 19.56 -10.94
CA LEU A 34 -10.86 19.43 -10.06
C LEU A 34 -11.15 20.00 -8.67
N ALA A 35 -11.82 21.15 -8.59
CA ALA A 35 -12.20 21.77 -7.32
C ALA A 35 -13.16 20.86 -6.53
N ALA A 36 -14.14 20.25 -7.21
CA ALA A 36 -15.06 19.30 -6.61
C ALA A 36 -14.35 18.02 -6.12
N ALA A 37 -13.48 17.45 -6.95
CA ALA A 37 -12.69 16.27 -6.61
C ALA A 37 -11.75 16.54 -5.42
N TYR A 38 -11.07 17.68 -5.43
CA TYR A 38 -10.20 18.09 -4.33
C TYR A 38 -10.97 18.27 -3.02
N LYS A 39 -12.12 18.95 -3.07
CA LYS A 39 -12.98 19.11 -1.89
C LYS A 39 -13.41 17.75 -1.34
N LYS A 40 -13.89 16.84 -2.19
CA LYS A 40 -14.27 15.48 -1.79
C LYS A 40 -13.10 14.73 -1.14
N PHE A 41 -11.93 14.75 -1.78
CA PHE A 41 -10.72 14.12 -1.26
C PHE A 41 -10.33 14.68 0.13
N THR A 42 -10.33 16.00 0.30
CA THR A 42 -9.99 16.60 1.60
C THR A 42 -10.99 16.22 2.69
N THR A 43 -12.30 16.21 2.40
CA THR A 43 -13.32 15.78 3.36
C THR A 43 -13.16 14.31 3.74
N GLU A 44 -12.93 13.42 2.76
CA GLU A 44 -12.71 12.00 3.03
C GLU A 44 -11.42 11.76 3.83
N ARG A 45 -10.34 12.45 3.47
CA ARG A 45 -9.07 12.41 4.21
C ARG A 45 -9.27 12.83 5.66
N ASP A 46 -9.96 13.94 5.90
CA ASP A 46 -10.16 14.48 7.24
C ASP A 46 -11.07 13.56 8.07
N ALA A 47 -12.11 13.00 7.46
CA ALA A 47 -12.97 12.00 8.10
C ALA A 47 -12.19 10.72 8.48
N GLN A 48 -11.35 10.20 7.57
CA GLN A 48 -10.50 9.04 7.84
C GLN A 48 -9.49 9.34 8.95
N LEU A 49 -8.87 10.52 8.93
CA LEU A 49 -7.93 10.94 9.95
C LEU A 49 -8.61 11.06 11.32
N GLN A 50 -9.81 11.63 11.38
CA GLN A 50 -10.58 11.73 12.61
C GLN A 50 -10.96 10.33 13.12
N GLN A 51 -11.45 9.45 12.25
CA GLN A 51 -11.77 8.07 12.63
C GLN A 51 -10.53 7.31 13.14
N ALA A 52 -9.36 7.54 12.54
CA ALA A 52 -8.11 6.95 13.00
C ALA A 52 -7.70 7.49 14.38
N LYS A 53 -7.84 8.79 14.62
CA LYS A 53 -7.62 9.41 15.94
C LYS A 53 -8.57 8.86 16.99
N ASP A 54 -9.86 8.74 16.69
CA ASP A 54 -10.85 8.20 17.62
C ASP A 54 -10.53 6.74 17.96
N LYS A 55 -10.18 5.92 16.96
CA LYS A 55 -9.73 4.53 17.19
C LYS A 55 -8.46 4.49 18.04
N ALA A 56 -7.49 5.36 17.79
CA ALA A 56 -6.27 5.44 18.59
C ALA A 56 -6.58 5.84 20.05
N ASN A 57 -7.42 6.86 20.27
CA ASN A 57 -7.83 7.28 21.60
C ASN A 57 -8.54 6.16 22.34
N THR A 58 -9.52 5.48 21.72
CA THR A 58 -10.21 4.35 22.36
C THR A 58 -9.27 3.19 22.70
N LEU A 59 -8.22 2.98 21.90
CA LEU A 59 -7.20 1.97 22.18
C LEU A 59 -6.35 2.38 23.38
N VAL A 60 -5.91 3.64 23.43
CA VAL A 60 -5.16 4.22 24.56
C VAL A 60 -5.99 4.17 25.83
N ASP A 61 -7.26 4.57 25.80
CA ASP A 61 -8.17 4.54 26.95
C ASP A 61 -8.36 3.11 27.49
N LYS A 62 -8.53 2.14 26.58
CA LYS A 62 -8.60 0.71 26.95
C LYS A 62 -7.29 0.23 27.57
N ALA A 63 -6.14 0.67 27.03
CA ALA A 63 -4.83 0.33 27.58
C ALA A 63 -4.66 0.95 28.98
N GLN A 64 -4.99 2.23 29.15
CA GLN A 64 -4.93 2.93 30.43
C GLN A 64 -5.84 2.28 31.47
N THR A 65 -7.09 1.97 31.12
CA THR A 65 -8.04 1.27 32.02
C THR A 65 -7.50 -0.08 32.48
N LYS A 66 -6.88 -0.84 31.56
CA LYS A 66 -6.24 -2.13 31.89
C LYS A 66 -5.02 -1.93 32.79
N ALA A 67 -4.19 -0.93 32.52
CA ALA A 67 -3.03 -0.59 33.34
C ALA A 67 -3.45 -0.17 34.76
N ASP A 68 -4.47 0.69 34.90
CA ASP A 68 -5.02 1.12 36.18
C ASP A 68 -5.57 -0.07 36.99
N LYS A 69 -6.25 -1.01 36.32
CA LYS A 69 -6.70 -2.26 36.96
C LYS A 69 -5.52 -3.08 37.50
N ILE A 70 -4.46 -3.24 36.71
CA ILE A 70 -3.24 -3.96 37.13
C ILE A 70 -2.58 -3.25 38.32
N ILE A 71 -2.43 -1.92 38.27
CA ILE A 71 -1.85 -1.12 39.35
C ILE A 71 -2.69 -1.23 40.63
N LYS A 72 -4.02 -1.17 40.52
CA LYS A 72 -4.93 -1.33 41.67
C LYS A 72 -4.80 -2.72 42.29
N GLN A 73 -4.70 -3.77 41.48
CA GLN A 73 -4.46 -5.14 41.97
C GLN A 73 -3.12 -5.24 42.69
N LEU A 74 -2.04 -4.67 42.13
CA LEU A 74 -0.72 -4.63 42.77
C LEU A 74 -0.73 -3.89 44.11
N ARG A 75 -1.38 -2.72 44.20
CA ARG A 75 -1.53 -1.98 45.46
C ARG A 75 -2.30 -2.81 46.49
N GLN A 76 -3.43 -3.42 46.11
CA GLN A 76 -4.21 -4.25 47.03
C GLN A 76 -3.41 -5.44 47.56
N MET A 77 -2.61 -6.07 46.69
CA MET A 77 -1.73 -7.16 47.09
C MET A 77 -0.62 -6.73 48.06
N GLN A 78 -0.03 -5.55 47.84
CA GLN A 78 0.96 -4.98 48.76
C GLN A 78 0.35 -4.69 50.15
N LEU A 79 -0.88 -4.17 50.21
CA LEU A 79 -1.58 -3.90 51.47
C LEU A 79 -1.99 -5.17 52.23
N THR A 80 -2.36 -6.23 51.51
CA THR A 80 -2.89 -7.46 52.13
C THR A 80 -1.81 -8.43 52.62
N ASN A 81 -0.59 -8.39 52.06
CA ASN A 81 0.53 -9.22 52.51
C ASN A 81 1.86 -8.44 52.46
N PRO A 82 2.13 -7.55 53.43
CA PRO A 82 3.42 -6.89 53.55
C PRO A 82 4.50 -7.92 53.90
N GLY A 83 5.25 -8.39 52.89
CA GLY A 83 6.37 -9.33 53.04
C GLY A 83 6.29 -10.62 52.22
N THR A 84 5.15 -10.93 51.60
CA THR A 84 4.98 -12.14 50.75
C THR A 84 4.50 -11.81 49.34
N VAL A 85 4.90 -10.66 48.80
CA VAL A 85 4.64 -10.31 47.41
C VAL A 85 5.42 -11.31 46.55
N LYS A 86 4.75 -12.35 46.06
CA LYS A 86 5.36 -13.36 45.20
C LYS A 86 5.86 -12.66 43.94
N GLU A 87 7.17 -12.59 43.76
CA GLU A 87 7.89 -12.04 42.59
C GLU A 87 7.19 -12.39 41.25
N ASN A 88 6.68 -13.63 41.15
CA ASN A 88 5.93 -14.13 40.01
C ASN A 88 4.67 -13.31 39.64
N GLN A 89 3.93 -12.79 40.62
CA GLN A 89 2.73 -11.98 40.35
C GLN A 89 3.09 -10.56 39.91
N LEU A 90 4.22 -10.04 40.40
CA LEU A 90 4.73 -8.73 40.01
C LEU A 90 5.31 -8.77 38.58
N ILE A 91 6.00 -9.86 38.23
CA ILE A 91 6.47 -10.15 36.87
C ILE A 91 5.29 -10.31 35.91
N ALA A 92 4.23 -11.02 36.29
CA ALA A 92 3.03 -11.18 35.46
C ALA A 92 2.35 -9.84 35.17
N ALA A 93 2.21 -8.99 36.19
CA ALA A 93 1.66 -7.65 36.05
C ALA A 93 2.52 -6.74 35.16
N LYS A 94 3.85 -6.76 35.33
CA LYS A 94 4.80 -6.03 34.48
C LYS A 94 4.77 -6.53 33.03
N THR A 95 4.62 -7.83 32.83
CA THR A 95 4.51 -8.44 31.50
C THR A 95 3.20 -8.05 30.83
N ALA A 96 2.07 -8.07 31.55
CA ALA A 96 0.79 -7.61 31.04
C ALA A 96 0.84 -6.14 30.62
N LEU A 97 1.51 -5.28 31.40
CA LEU A 97 1.70 -3.88 31.06
C LEU A 97 2.61 -3.71 29.82
N LYS A 98 3.67 -4.52 29.70
CA LYS A 98 4.52 -4.55 28.49
C LYS A 98 3.74 -5.01 27.24
N GLN A 99 2.82 -5.96 27.37
CA GLN A 99 1.98 -6.44 26.27
C GLN A 99 0.91 -5.44 25.81
N LEU A 100 0.64 -4.38 26.58
CA LEU A 100 -0.22 -3.27 26.16
C LEU A 100 0.49 -2.36 25.14
N HIS A 101 1.82 -2.37 25.07
CA HIS A 101 2.54 -1.68 24.01
C HIS A 101 2.30 -2.41 22.69
N GLN A 102 1.73 -1.68 21.73
CA GLN A 102 1.72 -2.12 20.34
C GLN A 102 3.08 -1.79 19.73
N ASP A 103 4.00 -2.75 19.76
CA ASP A 103 5.20 -2.67 18.91
C ASP A 103 4.74 -2.63 17.45
N GLU A 104 5.34 -1.75 16.64
CA GLU A 104 5.11 -1.75 15.19
C GLU A 104 5.28 -3.17 14.66
N PRO A 105 4.35 -3.68 13.83
CA PRO A 105 4.51 -5.00 13.24
C PRO A 105 5.79 -4.98 12.41
N LEU A 106 6.83 -5.59 12.97
CA LEU A 106 8.17 -5.68 12.38
C LEU A 106 8.01 -6.11 10.91
N GLN A 107 8.31 -5.18 10.00
CA GLN A 107 8.44 -5.40 8.55
C GLN A 107 9.36 -6.59 8.20
N LYS A 108 10.10 -7.11 9.19
CA LYS A 108 10.95 -8.30 9.11
C LYS A 108 10.27 -9.52 8.48
N ASN A 109 8.96 -9.73 8.66
CA ASN A 109 8.30 -10.88 8.03
C ASN A 109 8.12 -10.75 6.51
N ARG A 110 7.99 -9.52 5.98
CA ARG A 110 7.80 -9.31 4.53
C ARG A 110 9.09 -9.51 3.75
N ILE A 111 10.21 -9.08 4.32
CA ILE A 111 11.54 -9.20 3.71
C ILE A 111 11.99 -10.66 3.70
N LEU A 112 11.84 -11.37 4.84
CA LEU A 112 12.18 -12.79 4.95
C LEU A 112 11.31 -13.70 4.07
N ARG A 113 10.04 -13.33 3.82
CA ARG A 113 9.17 -14.05 2.87
C ARG A 113 9.61 -13.83 1.44
N ARG A 114 9.90 -12.58 1.05
CA ARG A 114 10.42 -12.25 -0.29
C ARG A 114 11.75 -12.93 -0.58
N GLU A 115 12.67 -12.98 0.39
CA GLU A 115 13.94 -13.69 0.22
C GLU A 115 13.75 -15.20 0.07
N ARG A 116 12.84 -15.81 0.84
CA ARG A 116 12.50 -17.24 0.68
C ARG A 116 11.87 -17.54 -0.67
N GLU A 117 10.98 -16.68 -1.16
CA GLU A 117 10.35 -16.84 -2.46
C GLU A 117 11.34 -16.65 -3.61
N LYS A 118 12.31 -15.73 -3.47
CA LYS A 118 13.44 -15.56 -4.41
C LYS A 118 14.37 -16.78 -4.45
N GLN A 119 14.65 -17.39 -3.29
CA GLN A 119 15.49 -18.60 -3.20
C GLN A 119 14.78 -19.86 -3.70
N ALA A 120 13.46 -19.82 -3.91
CA ALA A 120 12.66 -20.97 -4.36
C ALA A 120 12.34 -20.96 -5.87
N LEU A 121 12.98 -20.08 -6.65
CA LEU A 121 12.85 -20.03 -8.11
C LEU A 121 13.66 -21.15 -8.77
N HIS A 122 12.99 -21.97 -9.58
CA HIS A 122 13.60 -23.07 -10.32
C HIS A 122 13.30 -22.94 -11.81
N VAL A 123 14.14 -23.57 -12.63
CA VAL A 123 13.91 -23.71 -14.07
C VAL A 123 12.55 -24.40 -14.29
N GLY A 124 11.73 -23.84 -15.18
CA GLY A 124 10.39 -24.30 -15.50
C GLY A 124 9.26 -23.65 -14.69
N ASP A 125 9.57 -22.84 -13.67
CA ASP A 125 8.54 -22.11 -12.93
C ASP A 125 7.90 -20.99 -13.77
N GLU A 126 6.59 -20.81 -13.60
CA GLU A 126 5.89 -19.61 -14.07
C GLU A 126 6.12 -18.45 -13.10
N VAL A 127 6.55 -17.32 -13.65
CA VAL A 127 6.86 -16.10 -12.91
C VAL A 127 6.18 -14.92 -13.57
N LYS A 128 5.79 -13.95 -12.76
CA LYS A 128 5.39 -12.62 -13.22
C LYS A 128 6.60 -11.70 -13.16
N VAL A 129 6.87 -10.99 -14.25
CA VAL A 129 7.93 -9.98 -14.31
C VAL A 129 7.32 -8.62 -13.97
N ALA A 130 7.70 -8.05 -12.84
CA ALA A 130 7.15 -6.80 -12.33
C ALA A 130 7.31 -5.63 -13.32
N SER A 131 8.47 -5.53 -13.99
CA SER A 131 8.78 -4.43 -14.91
C SER A 131 7.94 -4.41 -16.18
N TYR A 132 7.44 -5.57 -16.61
CA TYR A 132 6.63 -5.68 -17.83
C TYR A 132 5.18 -6.05 -17.55
N ASP A 133 4.83 -6.27 -16.28
CA ASP A 133 3.53 -6.78 -15.83
C ASP A 133 3.06 -8.04 -16.58
N GLN A 134 4.01 -8.83 -17.10
CA GLN A 134 3.77 -9.99 -17.95
C GLN A 134 4.19 -11.28 -17.25
N THR A 135 3.51 -12.37 -17.59
CA THR A 135 3.87 -13.72 -17.14
C THR A 135 4.84 -14.37 -18.12
N GLY A 136 5.77 -15.15 -17.60
CA GLY A 136 6.75 -15.88 -18.39
C GLY A 136 7.26 -17.11 -17.65
N THR A 137 8.03 -17.93 -18.35
CA THR A 137 8.60 -19.16 -17.80
C THR A 137 10.10 -19.01 -17.61
N LEU A 138 10.61 -19.43 -16.45
CA LEU A 138 12.04 -19.47 -16.20
C LEU A 138 12.70 -20.57 -17.03
N LEU A 139 13.69 -20.21 -17.84
CA LEU A 139 14.44 -21.16 -18.67
C LEU A 139 15.74 -21.58 -18.00
N GLU A 140 16.54 -20.61 -17.56
CA GLU A 140 17.86 -20.88 -16.99
C GLU A 140 18.26 -19.73 -16.08
N GLN A 141 19.00 -20.06 -15.01
CA GLN A 141 19.62 -19.05 -14.17
C GLN A 141 20.95 -18.64 -14.79
N PHE A 142 21.03 -17.40 -15.29
CA PHE A 142 22.27 -16.89 -15.87
C PHE A 142 23.29 -16.54 -14.77
N ASP A 143 22.83 -15.94 -13.67
CA ASP A 143 23.64 -15.57 -12.49
C ASP A 143 22.78 -15.62 -11.21
N LYS A 144 23.40 -15.49 -10.03
CA LYS A 144 22.67 -15.32 -8.75
C LYS A 144 21.66 -14.16 -8.74
N LYS A 145 21.83 -13.17 -9.63
CA LYS A 145 20.97 -11.97 -9.72
C LYS A 145 20.12 -11.92 -10.98
N HIS A 146 20.32 -12.82 -11.95
CA HIS A 146 19.66 -12.72 -13.25
C HIS A 146 19.18 -14.08 -13.75
N TRP A 147 17.96 -14.08 -14.29
CA TRP A 147 17.35 -15.24 -14.91
C TRP A 147 17.03 -14.98 -16.37
N GLN A 148 17.11 -16.03 -17.18
CA GLN A 148 16.56 -16.01 -18.51
C GLN A 148 15.09 -16.43 -18.44
N VAL A 149 14.22 -15.51 -18.81
CA VAL A 149 12.76 -15.70 -18.83
C VAL A 149 12.29 -15.74 -20.28
N GLN A 150 11.37 -16.66 -20.58
CA GLN A 150 10.63 -16.66 -21.83
C GLN A 150 9.30 -15.94 -21.65
N LEU A 151 9.14 -14.79 -22.31
CA LEU A 151 7.89 -14.04 -22.38
C LEU A 151 7.30 -14.28 -23.78
N GLY A 152 6.35 -15.20 -23.88
CA GLY A 152 5.78 -15.61 -25.17
C GLY A 152 6.85 -16.21 -26.10
N ILE A 153 7.10 -15.53 -27.23
CA ILE A 153 8.14 -15.92 -28.21
C ILE A 153 9.53 -15.36 -27.89
N LEU A 154 9.63 -14.41 -26.96
CA LEU A 154 10.86 -13.67 -26.69
C LEU A 154 11.58 -14.24 -25.46
N LYS A 155 12.89 -14.40 -25.55
CA LYS A 155 13.76 -14.78 -24.41
C LYS A 155 14.54 -13.55 -23.96
N MET A 156 14.50 -13.23 -22.68
CA MET A 156 15.19 -12.06 -22.12
C MET A 156 15.83 -12.34 -20.76
N LYS A 157 16.87 -11.57 -20.42
CA LYS A 157 17.54 -11.60 -19.12
C LYS A 157 16.84 -10.61 -18.18
N VAL A 158 16.31 -11.11 -17.06
CA VAL A 158 15.54 -10.33 -16.08
C VAL A 158 16.20 -10.43 -14.69
N PRO A 159 16.28 -9.32 -13.93
CA PRO A 159 16.75 -9.35 -12.55
C PRO A 159 15.86 -10.22 -11.64
N THR A 160 16.47 -10.98 -10.74
CA THR A 160 15.74 -11.86 -9.79
C THR A 160 14.83 -11.07 -8.86
N ASP A 161 15.14 -9.80 -8.62
CA ASP A 161 14.37 -8.92 -7.75
C ASP A 161 13.02 -8.49 -8.35
N GLU A 162 12.87 -8.61 -9.66
CA GLU A 162 11.67 -8.25 -10.42
C GLU A 162 10.81 -9.47 -10.76
N LEU A 163 11.19 -10.66 -10.28
CA LEU A 163 10.48 -11.91 -10.51
C LEU A 163 9.63 -12.29 -9.31
N GLU A 164 8.34 -12.51 -9.55
CA GLU A 164 7.40 -13.03 -8.57
C GLU A 164 6.90 -14.40 -9.02
N LYS A 165 7.15 -15.45 -8.22
CA LYS A 165 6.68 -16.81 -8.53
C LYS A 165 5.16 -16.86 -8.47
N ILE A 166 4.55 -17.29 -9.58
CA ILE A 166 3.12 -17.56 -9.62
C ILE A 166 2.93 -18.95 -9.01
N LYS A 167 2.19 -19.04 -7.90
CA LYS A 167 1.82 -20.35 -7.36
C LYS A 167 0.91 -21.03 -8.38
N PRO A 168 1.21 -22.27 -8.82
CA PRO A 168 0.35 -22.96 -9.77
C PRO A 168 -1.04 -23.09 -9.15
N SER A 169 -2.05 -22.50 -9.81
CA SER A 169 -3.43 -22.85 -9.52
C SER A 169 -3.63 -24.31 -9.93
N LYS A 170 -4.27 -25.11 -9.08
CA LYS A 170 -4.55 -26.53 -9.32
C LYS A 170 -5.60 -26.71 -10.45
N GLN A 171 -5.29 -26.33 -11.69
CA GLN A 171 -6.21 -26.51 -12.82
C GLN A 171 -5.60 -27.16 -14.07
N SER A 172 -4.32 -27.54 -14.09
CA SER A 172 -3.70 -28.23 -15.23
C SER A 172 -3.18 -29.64 -14.90
N ALA A 173 -3.98 -30.41 -14.16
CA ALA A 173 -3.80 -31.86 -14.01
C ALA A 173 -5.10 -32.60 -14.36
N ALA A 174 -5.66 -32.29 -15.52
CA ALA A 174 -6.78 -33.03 -16.11
C ALA A 174 -6.75 -32.85 -17.63
N GLN A 175 -5.78 -33.51 -18.27
CA GLN A 175 -5.82 -33.98 -19.67
C GLN A 175 -4.53 -34.76 -19.91
N ARG A 176 -4.57 -36.03 -19.53
CA ARG A 176 -3.83 -37.10 -20.22
C ARG A 176 -4.86 -37.87 -21.03
#